data_AF-A0A4S3J9M7-F1
#
_entry.id   AF-A0A4S3J9M7-F1
#
_cell.length_a   1.000
_cell.length_b   1.000
_cell.length_c   1.000
_cell.angle_alpha   90.00
_cell.angle_beta   90.00
_cell.angle_gamma   90.00
#
_symmetry.space_group_name_H-M   'P 1'
#
loop_
_entity.id
_entity.type
_entity.pdbx_description
1 polymer ?
#
loop_
_entity_poly.entity_id
_entity_poly.type
_entity_poly.pdbx_seq_one_letter_code
_entity_poly.pdbx_strand_id
1 'polypeptide(L)' 'MLRDLLHTSSTSHARFEVLSNPEFLSEGTAISNLLNPSRVLIGCQQNPPGQAAADALATLYRAWIPPSAILILLRQHAG' A
#
# COMPACT_ATOMS: atom_id res chain seq x y z
N MET A 1 -12.46 3.36 -10.54
CA MET A 1 -12.79 2.00 -11.03
C MET A 1 -12.78 0.94 -9.94
N LEU A 2 -11.64 0.55 -9.33
CA LEU A 2 -11.62 -0.52 -8.30
C LEU A 2 -12.42 -0.14 -7.05
N ARG A 3 -12.23 1.08 -6.54
CA ARG A 3 -12.98 1.59 -5.40
C ARG A 3 -14.49 1.62 -5.67
N ASP A 4 -14.87 2.02 -6.88
CA ASP A 4 -16.29 2.12 -7.27
C ASP A 4 -16.91 0.72 -7.35
N LEU A 5 -16.20 -0.27 -7.88
CA LEU A 5 -16.63 -1.67 -7.86
C LEU A 5 -16.84 -2.19 -6.44
N LEU A 6 -15.92 -1.90 -5.52
CA LEU A 6 -16.07 -2.31 -4.12
C LEU A 6 -17.28 -1.66 -3.45
N HIS A 7 -17.60 -0.41 -3.77
CA HIS A 7 -18.78 0.29 -3.23
C HIS A 7 -20.11 -0.20 -3.85
N THR A 8 -20.13 -0.60 -5.12
CA THR A 8 -21.36 -1.03 -5.80
C THR A 8 -21.69 -2.50 -5.58
N SER A 9 -20.69 -3.35 -5.34
CA SER A 9 -20.86 -4.79 -5.12
C SER A 9 -21.04 -5.18 -3.65
N SER A 10 -20.74 -4.29 -2.71
CA SER A 10 -20.90 -4.56 -1.28
C SER A 10 -22.35 -4.38 -0.80
N THR A 11 -22.95 -5.44 -0.24
CA THR A 11 -24.28 -5.41 0.41
C THR A 11 -24.23 -4.90 1.86
N SER A 12 -23.07 -4.46 2.33
CA SER A 12 -22.77 -4.10 3.73
C SER A 12 -22.22 -2.68 3.82
N HIS A 13 -22.42 -2.01 4.95
CA HIS A 13 -21.83 -0.70 5.30
C HIS A 13 -20.31 -0.74 5.53
N ALA A 14 -19.61 -1.75 4.99
CA ALA A 14 -18.17 -1.89 5.09
C ALA A 14 -17.47 -0.71 4.38
N ARG A 15 -16.46 -0.15 5.04
CA ARG A 15 -15.59 0.90 4.49
C ARG A 15 -14.32 0.26 3.95
N PHE A 16 -13.91 0.67 2.75
CA PHE A 16 -12.72 0.15 2.09
C PHE A 16 -11.73 1.27 1.77
N GLU A 17 -10.48 1.06 2.15
CA GLU A 17 -9.36 1.85 1.66
C GLU A 17 -8.58 1.07 0.60
N VAL A 18 -8.18 1.79 -0.46
CA VAL A 18 -7.43 1.21 -1.57
C VAL A 18 -6.02 1.79 -1.53
N LEU A 19 -5.04 0.91 -1.40
CA LEU A 19 -3.62 1.25 -1.39
C LEU A 19 -2.96 0.83 -2.70
N SER A 20 -1.87 1.51 -3.06
CA SER A 20 -0.95 1.08 -4.11
C SER A 20 0.34 0.61 -3.46
N ASN A 21 0.74 -0.63 -3.72
CA ASN A 21 1.98 -1.21 -3.23
C ASN A 21 2.66 -1.95 -4.39
N PRO A 22 3.36 -1.22 -5.29
CA PRO A 22 3.97 -1.83 -6.46
C PRO A 22 5.06 -2.83 -6.07
N GLU A 23 5.18 -3.90 -6.85
CA GLU A 23 6.26 -4.86 -6.70
C GLU A 23 7.45 -4.50 -7.60
N PHE A 24 8.66 -4.74 -7.07
CA PHE A 24 9.93 -4.52 -7.77
C PHE A 24 10.75 -5.79 -7.71
N LEU A 25 10.28 -6.84 -8.39
CA LEU A 25 10.89 -8.16 -8.41
C LEU A 25 11.55 -8.41 -9.76
N SER A 26 12.70 -9.07 -9.74
CA SER A 26 13.37 -9.56 -10.94
C SER A 26 13.49 -11.08 -10.90
N GLU A 27 13.36 -11.72 -12.07
CA GLU A 27 13.53 -13.17 -12.19
C GLU A 27 14.90 -13.61 -11.66
N GLY A 28 14.95 -14.76 -10.99
CA GLY A 28 16.16 -15.28 -10.36
C GLY A 28 16.59 -14.58 -9.06
N THR A 29 16.00 -13.43 -8.70
CA THR A 29 16.34 -12.68 -7.46
C THR A 29 15.12 -12.30 -6.61
N ALA A 30 13.92 -12.71 -6.99
CA ALA A 30 12.66 -12.35 -6.33
C ALA A 30 12.67 -12.51 -4.80
N ILE A 31 13.16 -13.64 -4.27
CA ILE A 31 13.23 -13.85 -2.81
C ILE A 31 14.18 -12.84 -2.15
N SER A 32 15.35 -12.60 -2.75
CA SER A 32 16.29 -11.60 -2.24
C SER A 32 15.71 -10.19 -2.31
N ASN A 33 14.99 -9.84 -3.40
CA ASN A 33 14.32 -8.56 -3.54
C ASN A 33 13.20 -8.36 -2.50
N LEU A 34 12.49 -9.42 -2.12
CA LEU A 34 11.45 -9.38 -1.07
C LEU A 34 12.04 -9.22 0.33
N LEU A 35 13.15 -9.92 0.62
CA LEU A 35 13.79 -9.90 1.94
C LEU A 35 14.65 -8.66 2.16
N ASN A 36 15.29 -8.15 1.10
CA ASN A 36 16.20 -7.01 1.14
C ASN A 36 15.89 -5.97 0.06
N PRO A 37 14.68 -5.38 0.03
CA PRO A 37 14.35 -4.37 -0.97
C PRO A 37 15.12 -3.06 -0.72
N SER A 38 15.50 -2.39 -1.80
CA SER A 38 16.03 -1.03 -1.70
C SER A 38 15.01 -0.08 -1.08
N ARG A 39 13.74 -0.17 -1.50
CA ARG A 39 12.60 0.59 -0.96
C ARG A 39 11.30 -0.19 -1.11
N VAL A 40 10.36 0.05 -0.21
CA VAL A 40 8.93 -0.28 -0.35
C VAL A 40 8.15 1.02 -0.53
N LEU A 41 7.27 1.07 -1.53
CA LEU A 41 6.42 2.22 -1.81
C LEU A 41 4.98 1.89 -1.43
N ILE A 42 4.34 2.72 -0.61
CA ILE A 42 2.93 2.58 -0.25
C ILE A 42 2.21 3.87 -0.61
N GLY A 43 1.40 3.85 -1.66
CA GLY A 43 0.54 4.95 -2.06
C GLY A 43 -0.83 4.87 -1.36
N CYS A 44 -1.29 5.98 -0.79
CA CYS A 44 -2.61 6.08 -0.18
C CYS A 44 -3.28 7.43 -0.45
N GLN A 45 -4.55 7.57 -0.11
CA GLN A 45 -5.23 8.86 -0.21
C GLN A 45 -4.80 9.81 0.89
N GLN A 46 -4.79 11.11 0.57
CA GLN A 46 -4.55 12.17 1.55
C GLN A 46 -5.80 12.44 2.41
N ASN A 47 -6.19 11.45 3.21
CA ASN A 47 -7.22 11.57 4.24
C ASN A 47 -6.88 10.65 5.44
N PRO A 48 -7.53 10.83 6.61
CA PRO A 48 -7.19 10.03 7.79
C PRO A 48 -7.36 8.52 7.61
N PRO A 49 -8.44 8.00 6.99
CA PRO A 49 -8.59 6.56 6.76
C PRO A 49 -7.50 5.98 5.85
N GLY A 50 -7.17 6.65 4.75
CA GLY A 50 -6.14 6.22 3.81
C GLY A 50 -4.75 6.17 4.44
N GLN A 51 -4.42 7.15 5.29
CA GLN A 51 -3.16 7.16 6.06
C GLN A 51 -3.14 6.01 7.08
N ALA A 52 -4.21 5.80 7.84
CA ALA A 52 -4.29 4.69 8.78
C ALA A 52 -4.13 3.32 8.10
N ALA A 53 -4.72 3.14 6.91
CA ALA A 53 -4.55 1.93 6.11
C ALA A 53 -3.10 1.76 5.62
N ALA A 54 -2.45 2.85 5.17
CA ALA A 54 -1.05 2.83 4.76
C ALA A 54 -0.12 2.46 5.93
N ASP A 55 -0.38 3.01 7.12
CA ASP A 55 0.39 2.73 8.32
C ASP A 55 0.23 1.28 8.78
N ALA A 56 -0.96 0.70 8.64
CA ALA A 56 -1.18 -0.72 8.92
C ALA A 56 -0.32 -1.61 8.01
N LEU A 57 -0.28 -1.32 6.70
CA LEU A 57 0.57 -2.05 5.76
C LEU A 57 2.06 -1.81 6.02
N ALA A 58 2.47 -0.57 6.30
CA ALA A 58 3.85 -0.24 6.65
C ALA A 58 4.31 -1.02 7.90
N THR A 59 3.41 -1.21 8.87
CA THR A 59 3.69 -1.98 10.09
C THR A 59 3.99 -3.45 9.79
N LEU A 60 3.36 -4.05 8.78
CA LEU A 60 3.70 -5.41 8.33
C LEU A 60 5.13 -5.46 7.80
N TYR A 61 5.52 -4.51 6.94
CA TYR A 61 6.87 -4.44 6.39
C TYR A 61 7.96 -4.15 7.43
N ARG A 62 7.64 -3.38 8.48
CA ARG A 62 8.57 -3.07 9.59
C ARG A 62 9.06 -4.31 10.34
N ALA A 63 8.42 -5.48 10.16
CA ALA A 63 8.88 -6.71 10.76
C ALA A 63 10.26 -7.17 10.25
N TRP A 64 10.67 -6.78 9.03
CA TRP A 64 12.01 -7.11 8.51
C TRP A 64 12.67 -6.00 7.67
N ILE A 65 11.93 -4.95 7.30
CA ILE A 65 12.44 -3.84 6.48
C ILE A 65 12.66 -2.62 7.39
N PRO A 66 13.83 -1.95 7.32
CA PRO A 66 14.08 -0.76 8.12
C PRO A 66 13.09 0.36 7.77
N PRO A 67 12.61 1.15 8.76
CA PRO A 67 11.63 2.22 8.51
C PRO A 67 12.08 3.24 7.45
N SER A 68 13.39 3.51 7.34
CA SER A 68 13.96 4.42 6.33
C SER A 68 13.81 3.94 4.89
N ALA A 69 13.52 2.65 4.68
CA ALA A 69 13.27 2.07 3.37
C ALA A 69 11.78 1.98 3.02
N ILE A 70 10.87 2.34 3.91
CA ILE A 70 9.42 2.31 3.68
C ILE A 70 8.94 3.75 3.43
N LEU A 71 8.42 4.01 2.23
CA LEU A 71 8.00 5.33 1.80
C LEU A 71 6.48 5.35 1.60
N ILE A 72 5.79 6.21 2.35
CA ILE A 72 4.35 6.45 2.18
C ILE A 72 4.16 7.68 1.29
N LEU A 73 3.44 7.51 0.17
CA LEU A 73 3.16 8.54 -0.82
C LEU A 73 1.67 8.93 -0.76
N LEU A 74 1.40 10.19 -0.45
CA LEU A 74 0.04 10.72 -0.43
C LEU A 74 -0.41 11.10 -1.84
N ARG A 75 -1.51 10.51 -2.30
CA ARG A 75 -2.17 10.85 -3.56
C ARG A 75 -3.16 11.98 -3.30
N GLN A 76 -2.93 13.12 -3.95
CA GLN A 76 -3.95 14.14 -4.17
C GLN A 76 -5.03 13.56 -5.10
N HIS A 77 -6.30 13.91 -4.87
CA HIS A 77 -7.38 13.55 -5.80
C HIS A 77 -6.98 14.01 -7.21
N ALA A 78 -6.76 13.08 -8.13
CA ALA A 78 -6.84 13.39 -9.55
C ALA A 78 -8.31 13.69 -9.81
N GLY A 79 -8.60 14.93 -10.23
CA GLY A 79 -9.93 15.31 -10.72
C GLY A 79 -10.36 14.47 -11.90
#